data_AF-K0W4C9-F1
#
_entry.id   AF-K0W4C9-F1
#
_cell.length_a   1.000
_cell.length_b   1.000
_cell.length_c   1.000
_cell.angle_alpha   90.00
_cell.angle_beta   90.00
_cell.angle_gamma   90.00
#
_symmetry.space_group_name_H-M   'P 1'
#
loop_
_entity.id
_entity.type
_entity.pdbx_description
1 polymer ?
#
loop_
_entity_poly.entity_id
_entity_poly.type
_entity_poly.pdbx_seq_one_letter_code
_entity_poly.pdbx_strand_id
1 'polypeptide(L)'
;MLQDKGHRPPATLQELKCFIAKRQLVFPNSLEQVARLMLERPEIIAFESAAAIARRCSVSPTTVHRLAQHIGFRTFAELRAMVREHLRSSVTHSPDPMLISHAPAEFPLAEKLASLSRWTI
;
A
#
# COMPACT_ATOMS: atom_id res chain seq x y z
N MET A 1 16.16 -18.61 9.45
CA MET A 1 14.77 -18.20 9.10
C MET A 1 14.89 -16.98 8.19
N LEU A 2 14.76 -17.22 6.88
CA LEU A 2 15.23 -16.35 5.81
C LEU A 2 14.23 -15.24 5.51
N GLN A 3 14.46 -13.99 5.96
CA GLN A 3 14.05 -12.77 5.24
C GLN A 3 15.00 -11.59 5.57
N ASP A 4 16.31 -11.78 5.40
CA ASP A 4 17.18 -10.69 4.97
C ASP A 4 17.08 -10.64 3.45
N LYS A 5 16.22 -9.77 2.94
CA LYS A 5 16.16 -9.48 1.52
C LYS A 5 16.10 -7.96 1.44
N GLY A 6 17.26 -7.37 1.13
CA GLY A 6 17.43 -5.96 0.79
C GLY A 6 16.61 -5.56 -0.44
N HIS A 7 15.30 -5.66 -0.35
CA HIS A 7 14.38 -5.06 -1.31
C HIS A 7 14.31 -3.58 -0.97
N ARG A 8 14.65 -2.76 -1.97
CA ARG A 8 14.39 -1.32 -1.89
C ARG A 8 12.90 -1.14 -1.54
N PRO A 9 12.58 -0.21 -0.62
CA PRO A 9 11.19 0.07 -0.30
C PRO A 9 10.45 0.42 -1.60
N PRO A 10 9.26 -0.16 -1.82
CA PRO A 10 8.46 0.15 -3.00
C PRO A 10 8.16 1.65 -3.00
N ALA A 11 8.38 2.32 -4.13
CA ALA A 11 8.12 3.76 -4.22
C ALA A 11 6.60 4.05 -4.29
N THR A 12 5.79 3.06 -4.68
CA THR A 12 4.34 3.20 -4.81
C THR A 12 3.57 1.96 -4.34
N LEU A 13 2.28 2.14 -4.04
CA LEU A 13 1.37 1.04 -3.74
C LEU A 13 1.30 0.01 -4.89
N GLN A 14 1.50 0.46 -6.14
CA GLN A 14 1.54 -0.40 -7.32
C GLN A 14 2.77 -1.31 -7.32
N GLU A 15 3.95 -0.77 -6.98
CA GLU A 15 5.15 -1.58 -6.82
C GLU A 15 5.01 -2.58 -5.67
N LEU A 16 4.40 -2.16 -4.55
CA LEU A 16 4.08 -3.05 -3.45
C LEU A 16 3.20 -4.23 -3.92
N LYS A 17 2.11 -3.95 -4.65
CA LYS A 17 1.27 -4.99 -5.27
C LYS A 17 2.07 -5.92 -6.18
N CYS A 18 2.97 -5.38 -6.99
CA CYS A 18 3.85 -6.16 -7.86
C CYS A 18 4.79 -7.07 -7.08
N PHE A 19 5.37 -6.61 -5.97
CA PHE A 19 6.21 -7.44 -5.10
C PHE A 19 5.45 -8.58 -4.45
N ILE A 20 4.22 -8.33 -4.00
CA ILE A 20 3.35 -9.37 -3.43
C ILE A 20 2.95 -10.38 -4.52
N ALA A 21 2.54 -9.91 -5.70
CA ALA A 21 2.18 -10.76 -6.84
C ALA A 21 3.34 -11.64 -7.33
N LYS A 22 4.58 -11.11 -7.29
CA LYS A 22 5.81 -11.86 -7.60
C LYS A 22 6.27 -12.78 -6.46
N ARG A 23 5.51 -12.91 -5.37
CA ARG A 23 5.89 -13.64 -4.14
C ARG A 23 7.24 -13.22 -3.55
N GLN A 24 7.69 -12.00 -3.85
CA GLN A 24 8.93 -11.44 -3.30
C GLN A 24 8.70 -10.93 -1.87
N LEU A 25 7.45 -10.61 -1.54
CA LEU A 25 7.03 -10.09 -0.25
C LEU A 25 5.88 -10.96 0.26
N VAL A 26 6.14 -11.72 1.32
CA VAL A 26 5.17 -12.64 1.94
C VAL A 26 4.86 -12.11 3.32
N PHE A 27 3.58 -11.90 3.62
CA PHE A 27 3.16 -11.44 4.93
C PHE A 27 2.72 -12.62 5.79
N PRO A 28 3.15 -12.71 7.06
CA PRO A 28 2.50 -13.57 8.04
C PRO A 28 1.07 -13.07 8.34
N ASN A 29 0.23 -13.95 8.86
CA ASN A 29 -1.22 -13.72 9.08
C ASN A 29 -1.56 -12.35 9.72
N SER A 30 -0.82 -11.93 10.76
CA SER A 30 -1.06 -10.65 11.43
C SER A 30 -0.64 -9.41 10.61
N LEU A 31 0.33 -9.55 9.70
CA LEU A 31 0.76 -8.47 8.79
C LEU A 31 -0.14 -8.40 7.56
N GLU A 32 -0.70 -9.53 7.12
CA GLU A 32 -1.61 -9.58 5.99
C GLU A 32 -2.84 -8.70 6.21
N GLN A 33 -3.43 -8.70 7.41
CA GLN A 33 -4.60 -7.87 7.72
C GLN A 33 -4.35 -6.38 7.49
N VAL A 34 -3.18 -5.89 7.88
CA VAL A 34 -2.80 -4.48 7.73
C VAL A 34 -2.46 -4.18 6.27
N ALA A 35 -1.73 -5.08 5.60
CA ALA A 35 -1.43 -4.95 4.17
C ALA A 35 -2.71 -4.94 3.33
N ARG A 36 -3.67 -5.80 3.66
CA ARG A 36 -4.99 -5.88 3.02
C ARG A 36 -5.74 -4.55 3.17
N LEU A 37 -5.84 -4.02 4.39
CA LEU A 37 -6.44 -2.71 4.64
C LEU A 37 -5.77 -1.58 3.83
N MET A 38 -4.44 -1.61 3.70
CA MET A 38 -3.68 -0.66 2.90
C MET A 38 -3.97 -0.74 1.41
N LEU A 39 -4.20 -1.95 0.88
CA LEU A 39 -4.48 -2.18 -0.53
C LEU A 39 -5.94 -1.93 -0.90
N GLU A 40 -6.87 -2.24 0.01
CA GLU A 40 -8.30 -2.01 -0.15
C GLU A 40 -8.69 -0.55 0.10
N ARG A 41 -8.14 0.05 1.17
CA ARG A 41 -8.46 1.41 1.62
C ARG A 41 -7.19 2.21 1.95
N PRO A 42 -6.41 2.61 0.93
CA PRO A 42 -5.19 3.41 1.12
C PRO A 42 -5.45 4.76 1.82
N GLU A 43 -6.65 5.34 1.67
CA GLU A 43 -7.07 6.56 2.39
C GLU A 43 -6.94 6.41 3.91
N ILE A 44 -7.29 5.24 4.46
CA ILE A 44 -7.26 5.00 5.90
C ILE A 44 -5.80 5.04 6.36
N ILE A 45 -4.88 4.39 5.63
CA ILE A 45 -3.46 4.39 5.98
C ILE A 45 -2.85 5.79 5.85
N ALA A 46 -3.29 6.56 4.86
CA ALA A 46 -2.83 7.91 4.58
C ALA A 46 -3.23 8.94 5.65
N PHE A 47 -4.47 8.87 6.14
CA PHE A 47 -5.05 9.88 7.04
C PHE A 47 -5.07 9.44 8.50
N GLU A 48 -5.26 8.15 8.79
CA GLU A 48 -5.32 7.66 10.15
C GLU A 48 -3.93 7.50 10.78
N SER A 49 -3.91 7.40 12.11
CA SER A 49 -2.71 7.10 12.88
C SER A 49 -2.45 5.60 12.97
N ALA A 50 -1.18 5.20 13.17
CA ALA A 50 -0.80 3.80 13.33
C ALA A 50 -1.63 3.06 14.40
N ALA A 51 -1.96 3.72 15.51
CA ALA A 51 -2.79 3.15 16.56
C ALA A 51 -4.24 2.91 16.12
N ALA A 52 -4.84 3.83 15.34
CA ALA A 52 -6.21 3.68 14.84
C ALA A 52 -6.29 2.55 13.79
N ILE A 53 -5.30 2.49 12.91
CA ILE A 53 -5.13 1.41 11.92
C ILE A 53 -4.97 0.06 12.62
N ALA A 54 -4.14 0.00 13.66
CA ALA A 54 -3.92 -1.20 14.44
C ALA A 54 -5.24 -1.71 15.06
N ARG A 55 -6.03 -0.79 15.65
CA ARG A 55 -7.36 -1.12 16.20
C ARG A 55 -8.32 -1.63 15.13
N ARG A 56 -8.33 -1.04 13.93
CA ARG A 56 -9.17 -1.48 12.79
C ARG A 56 -8.85 -2.90 12.36
N CYS A 57 -7.56 -3.24 12.32
CA CYS A 57 -7.10 -4.58 11.96
C CYS A 57 -7.11 -5.57 13.15
N SER A 58 -7.52 -5.15 14.35
CA SER A 58 -7.38 -5.94 15.59
C SER A 58 -5.95 -6.44 15.83
N VAL A 59 -4.96 -5.61 15.51
CA VAL A 59 -3.53 -5.87 15.75
C VAL A 59 -2.93 -4.84 16.70
N SER A 60 -1.72 -5.12 17.18
CA SER A 60 -0.95 -4.17 17.98
C SER A 60 -0.32 -3.07 17.11
N PRO A 61 -0.13 -1.84 17.62
CA PRO A 61 0.56 -0.76 16.89
C PRO A 61 2.00 -1.14 16.52
N THR A 62 2.63 -2.00 17.32
CA THR A 62 3.92 -2.62 17.00
C THR A 62 3.87 -3.45 15.72
N THR A 63 2.77 -4.13 15.42
CA THR A 63 2.56 -4.88 14.16
C THR A 63 2.53 -3.94 12.95
N VAL A 64 1.92 -2.76 13.08
CA VAL A 64 1.90 -1.74 12.02
C VAL A 64 3.31 -1.21 11.73
N HIS A 65 4.11 -0.97 12.77
CA HIS A 65 5.53 -0.61 12.60
C HIS A 65 6.37 -1.76 12.04
N ARG A 66 6.06 -3.01 12.41
CA ARG A 66 6.71 -4.20 11.83
C ARG A 66 6.36 -4.36 10.36
N LEU A 67 5.15 -4.02 9.92
CA LEU A 67 4.78 -4.02 8.50
C LEU A 67 5.67 -3.07 7.70
N ALA A 68 5.87 -1.85 8.17
CA ALA A 68 6.73 -0.88 7.51
C ALA A 68 8.15 -1.44 7.34
N GLN A 69 8.73 -1.99 8.41
CA GLN A 69 10.05 -2.63 8.38
C GLN A 69 10.11 -3.86 7.47
N HIS A 70 9.04 -4.67 7.46
CA HIS A 70 8.91 -5.85 6.61
C HIS A 70 8.88 -5.51 5.11
N ILE A 71 8.35 -4.33 4.78
CA ILE A 71 8.31 -3.82 3.41
C ILE A 71 9.62 -3.11 3.02
N GLY A 72 10.48 -2.78 3.99
CA GLY A 72 11.77 -2.09 3.78
C GLY A 72 11.77 -0.60 4.16
N PHE A 73 10.72 -0.11 4.81
CA PHE A 73 10.67 1.25 5.38
C PHE A 73 11.21 1.27 6.82
N ARG A 74 11.86 2.36 7.23
CA ARG A 74 12.35 2.48 8.62
C ARG A 74 11.21 2.81 9.58
N THR A 75 10.24 3.59 9.11
CA THR A 75 9.12 4.06 9.93
C THR A 75 7.77 3.96 9.22
N PHE A 76 6.69 3.88 10.00
CA PHE A 76 5.34 3.94 9.44
C PHE A 76 5.03 5.29 8.79
N ALA A 77 5.68 6.37 9.24
CA ALA A 77 5.52 7.69 8.63
C ALA A 77 5.97 7.72 7.15
N GLU A 78 7.06 7.02 6.81
CA GLU A 78 7.52 6.87 5.42
C GLU A 78 6.54 6.06 4.57
N LEU A 79 6.06 4.93 5.11
CA LEU A 79 5.02 4.14 4.44
C LEU A 79 3.75 4.98 4.19
N ARG A 80 3.33 5.76 5.19
CA ARG A 80 2.18 6.67 5.07
C ARG A 80 2.42 7.79 4.06
N ALA A 81 3.65 8.28 3.93
CA ALA A 81 4.00 9.29 2.92
C ALA A 81 3.86 8.72 1.51
N MET A 82 4.39 7.50 1.27
CA MET A 82 4.24 6.80 -0.01
C MET A 82 2.77 6.55 -0.39
N VAL A 83 1.93 6.13 0.57
CA VAL A 83 0.49 5.95 0.31
C VAL A 83 -0.19 7.28 -0.03
N ARG A 84 0.15 8.36 0.68
CA ARG A 84 -0.38 9.71 0.39
C ARG A 84 0.01 10.20 -0.99
N GLU A 85 1.25 9.94 -1.40
CA GLU A 85 1.72 10.27 -2.74
C GLU A 85 0.94 9.49 -3.81
N HIS A 86 0.75 8.19 -3.60
CA HIS A 86 -0.04 7.35 -4.51
C HIS A 86 -1.50 7.85 -4.65
N LEU A 87 -2.13 8.24 -3.53
CA LEU A 87 -3.47 8.83 -3.56
C LEU A 87 -3.50 10.14 -4.35
N ARG A 88 -2.50 11.01 -4.16
CA ARG A 88 -2.39 12.27 -4.91
C ARG A 88 -2.25 12.04 -6.41
N SER A 89 -1.42 11.08 -6.82
CA SER A 89 -1.32 10.67 -8.23
C SER A 89 -2.68 10.23 -8.74
N SER A 90 -3.37 9.31 -8.05
CA SER A 90 -4.67 8.78 -8.51
C SER A 90 -5.82 9.79 -8.57
N VAL A 91 -5.79 10.85 -7.74
CA VAL A 91 -6.82 11.91 -7.73
C VAL A 91 -6.63 12.91 -8.88
N THR A 92 -5.41 12.99 -9.43
CA THR A 92 -5.12 13.83 -10.60
C THR A 92 -5.81 13.31 -11.86
N HIS A 93 -6.28 12.05 -11.86
CA HIS A 93 -7.05 11.44 -12.96
C HIS A 93 -8.57 11.73 -12.93
N SER A 94 -9.04 12.78 -12.25
CA SER A 94 -10.42 13.25 -12.44
C SER A 94 -10.37 14.49 -13.33
N PRO A 95 -10.80 14.42 -14.61
CA PRO A 95 -10.75 15.58 -15.49
C PRO A 95 -11.83 16.58 -15.05
N ASP A 96 -11.43 17.63 -14.34
CA ASP A 96 -12.09 18.92 -14.47
C ASP A 96 -11.61 19.54 -15.79
N PRO A 97 -12.49 19.78 -16.77
CA PRO A 97 -12.07 20.18 -18.11
C PRO A 97 -11.80 21.68 -18.19
N MET A 98 -10.92 22.26 -17.36
CA MET A 98 -10.49 23.65 -17.61
C MET A 98 -9.23 24.15 -16.89
N LEU A 99 -8.08 23.47 -16.94
CA LEU A 99 -6.76 24.15 -16.97
C LEU A 99 -5.59 23.15 -17.05
N ILE A 100 -4.74 23.37 -18.05
CA ILE A 100 -3.30 23.06 -18.11
C ILE A 100 -2.92 21.61 -18.46
N SER A 101 -2.45 21.50 -19.71
CA SER A 101 -1.52 20.50 -20.22
C SER A 101 -0.44 20.10 -19.21
N HIS A 102 -0.53 18.89 -18.65
CA HIS A 102 0.63 18.05 -18.33
C HIS A 102 0.17 16.61 -18.11
N ALA A 103 0.32 15.76 -19.14
CA ALA A 103 0.23 14.30 -18.99
C ALA A 103 1.41 13.81 -18.12
N PRO A 104 1.24 12.73 -17.33
CA PRO A 104 1.48 11.40 -17.89
C PRO A 104 0.63 10.24 -17.30
N ALA A 105 0.23 9.35 -18.21
CA ALA A 105 0.10 7.89 -18.02
C ALA A 105 -0.54 7.38 -16.72
N GLU A 106 -1.85 7.37 -16.65
CA GLU A 106 -2.59 6.65 -15.61
C GLU A 106 -3.44 5.56 -16.26
N PHE A 107 -2.85 4.37 -16.31
CA PHE A 107 -3.56 3.13 -16.64
C PHE A 107 -4.63 2.86 -15.57
N PRO A 108 -5.86 2.48 -15.95
CA PRO A 108 -6.97 2.30 -15.02
C PRO A 108 -6.75 1.07 -14.12
N LEU A 109 -6.31 1.34 -12.89
CA LEU A 109 -6.13 0.35 -11.82
C LEU A 109 -7.46 -0.28 -11.35
N ALA A 110 -8.61 0.33 -11.68
CA ALA A 110 -9.92 -0.12 -11.23
C ALA A 110 -10.34 -1.50 -11.76
N GLU A 111 -9.87 -1.91 -12.94
CA GLU A 111 -10.30 -3.17 -13.57
C GLU A 111 -9.51 -4.39 -13.06
N LYS A 112 -8.25 -4.20 -12.63
CA LYS A 112 -7.38 -5.32 -12.20
C LYS A 112 -7.69 -5.81 -10.79
N LEU A 113 -8.39 -5.01 -9.97
CA LEU A 113 -8.77 -5.40 -8.60
C LEU A 113 -9.94 -6.38 -8.60
N ALA A 114 -10.81 -6.33 -9.61
CA ALA A 114 -11.87 -7.31 -9.82
C ALA A 114 -11.31 -8.73 -10.10
N SER A 115 -10.08 -8.84 -10.65
CA SER A 115 -9.35 -10.10 -10.80
C SER A 115 -8.63 -10.59 -9.54
N LEU A 116 -8.50 -9.76 -8.50
CA LEU A 116 -7.89 -10.16 -7.22
C LEU A 116 -8.90 -10.84 -6.28
N SER A 117 -10.17 -10.95 -6.69
CA SER A 117 -11.21 -11.82 -6.10
C SER A 117 -10.83 -13.31 -6.11
N ARG A 118 -9.67 -13.67 -6.68
CA ARG A 118 -9.08 -15.02 -6.74
C ARG A 118 -7.74 -15.10 -6.01
N TRP A 119 -7.55 -14.37 -4.91
CA TRP A 119 -6.52 -14.71 -3.92
C TRP A 119 -7.13 -15.64 -2.90
N THR A 120 -7.55 -16.81 -3.41
CA THR A 120 -7.91 -17.97 -2.58
C THR A 120 -6.62 -18.72 -2.29
N ILE A 121 -6.34 -18.90 -1.01
CA ILE A 121 -5.84 -20.17 -0.47
C ILE A 121 -6.88 -20.56 0.57
#